data_AF-A0A179IDK8-F1
#
_entry.id   AF-A0A179IDK8-F1
#
_cell.length_a   1.000
_cell.length_b   1.000
_cell.length_c   1.000
_cell.angle_alpha   90.00
_cell.angle_beta   90.00
_cell.angle_gamma   90.00
#
_symmetry.space_group_name_H-M   'P 1'
#
loop_
_entity.id
_entity.type
_entity.pdbx_description
1 polymer ?
#
loop_
_entity_poly.entity_id
_entity_poly.type
_entity_poly.pdbx_seq_one_letter_code
_entity_poly.pdbx_strand_id
1 'polypeptide(L)'
;MPSNIPPSALGIPTASSSGDAAAADQPKPRFIVSQSGNAAHPDEIVASCQALRAHVAKLQEDADRELREFEERIRERELAEKRRLAPGWLDSDARMLQPEKGEPTAGQAGTNPAMDEGAALDRAFGGMNLK
;
A
#
# COMPACT_ATOMS: atom_id res chain seq x y z
N MET A 1 5.00 62.58 36.55
CA MET A 1 3.76 61.96 37.08
C MET A 1 3.56 60.63 36.36
N PRO A 2 3.60 59.47 37.03
CA PRO A 2 3.37 58.16 36.41
C PRO A 2 1.86 57.90 36.23
N SER A 3 1.47 57.25 35.13
CA SER A 3 0.07 57.01 34.74
C SER A 3 -0.58 55.90 35.57
N ASN A 4 -1.87 56.06 35.89
CA ASN A 4 -2.62 55.27 36.87
C ASN A 4 -3.90 54.65 36.26
N ILE A 5 -3.76 53.90 35.15
CA ILE A 5 -4.89 53.17 34.54
C ILE A 5 -4.60 51.66 34.62
N PRO A 6 -5.53 50.84 35.15
CA PRO A 6 -5.34 49.39 35.25
C PRO A 6 -5.55 48.68 33.90
N PRO A 7 -4.83 47.57 33.62
CA PRO A 7 -5.10 46.73 32.46
C PRO A 7 -6.43 45.97 32.61
N SER A 8 -7.17 45.82 31.52
CA SER A 8 -8.52 45.23 31.51
C SER A 8 -8.54 43.71 31.75
N ALA A 9 -9.56 43.22 32.45
CA ALA A 9 -9.61 41.88 33.03
C ALA A 9 -10.19 40.76 32.14
N LEU A 10 -10.83 41.03 31.00
CA LEU A 10 -11.39 39.96 30.16
C LEU A 10 -11.40 40.32 28.66
N GLY A 11 -10.51 39.64 27.91
CA GLY A 11 -10.85 39.07 26.61
C GLY A 11 -10.23 39.71 25.37
N ILE A 12 -9.24 39.01 24.78
CA ILE A 12 -8.63 39.18 23.45
C ILE A 12 -7.32 40.01 23.47
N PRO A 13 -6.15 39.36 23.23
CA PRO A 13 -4.88 40.05 23.10
C PRO A 13 -4.76 40.65 21.68
N THR A 14 -4.95 41.96 21.57
CA THR A 14 -4.17 42.76 20.61
C THR A 14 -3.02 43.38 21.40
N ALA A 15 -1.78 43.31 20.92
CA ALA A 15 -1.24 44.37 20.08
C ALA A 15 -1.43 45.74 20.74
N SER A 16 -0.34 46.28 21.29
CA SER A 16 -0.26 47.68 21.69
C SER A 16 -0.63 48.56 20.48
N SER A 17 -1.63 49.43 20.65
CA SER A 17 -2.31 50.26 19.61
C SER A 17 -3.21 49.44 18.67
N SER A 18 -4.48 49.72 18.47
CA SER A 18 -5.28 50.93 18.66
C SER A 18 -6.75 50.52 18.56
N GLY A 19 -7.62 51.22 19.29
CA GLY A 19 -9.04 50.92 19.33
C GLY A 19 -9.77 51.12 18.00
N ASP A 20 -10.90 50.41 17.96
CA ASP A 20 -12.15 50.73 17.29
C ASP A 20 -12.38 50.36 15.81
N ALA A 21 -13.65 50.00 15.58
CA ALA A 21 -14.40 49.85 14.33
C ALA A 21 -14.34 48.52 13.54
N ALA A 22 -15.51 47.87 13.55
CA ALA A 22 -16.24 47.33 12.38
C ALA A 22 -15.66 46.13 11.59
N ALA A 23 -16.58 45.24 11.23
CA ALA A 23 -16.36 44.17 10.27
C ALA A 23 -16.01 44.73 8.87
N ALA A 24 -14.73 44.92 8.59
CA ALA A 24 -14.11 44.90 7.27
C ALA A 24 -12.59 44.96 7.46
N ASP A 25 -11.90 43.94 6.97
CA ASP A 25 -10.43 43.92 6.83
C ASP A 25 -9.62 43.95 8.15
N GLN A 26 -9.78 42.90 8.96
CA GLN A 26 -8.81 42.61 10.03
C GLN A 26 -7.42 42.37 9.41
N PRO A 27 -6.37 43.11 9.81
CA PRO A 27 -5.03 42.92 9.24
C PRO A 27 -4.56 41.50 9.53
N LYS A 28 -4.11 40.78 8.48
CA LYS A 28 -3.63 39.40 8.59
C LYS A 28 -2.65 39.30 9.77
N PRO A 29 -2.83 38.35 10.70
CA PRO A 29 -1.90 38.17 11.81
C PRO A 29 -0.52 37.83 11.26
N ARG A 30 0.51 38.56 11.71
CA ARG A 30 1.90 38.35 11.25
C ARG A 30 2.44 36.96 11.59
N PHE A 31 1.93 36.33 12.64
CA PHE A 31 2.37 35.01 13.08
C PHE A 31 1.18 34.21 13.61
N ILE A 32 1.21 32.90 13.39
CA ILE A 32 0.24 31.94 13.90
C ILE A 32 0.84 31.28 15.13
N VAL A 33 0.19 31.42 16.29
CA VAL A 33 0.62 30.81 17.55
C VAL A 33 -0.24 29.58 17.84
N SER A 34 0.38 28.42 17.93
CA SER A 34 -0.27 27.18 18.36
C SER A 34 -0.49 27.16 19.87
N GLN A 35 -1.45 26.37 20.34
CA GLN A 35 -1.75 26.22 21.77
C GLN A 35 -0.58 25.63 22.57
N SER A 36 0.35 24.95 21.91
CA SER A 36 1.60 24.44 22.49
C SER A 36 2.71 25.50 22.61
N GLY A 37 2.45 26.76 22.20
CA GLY A 37 3.38 27.88 22.33
C GLY A 37 4.33 28.08 21.15
N ASN A 38 4.24 27.29 20.08
CA ASN A 38 5.02 27.52 18.87
C ASN A 38 4.38 28.61 18.00
N ALA A 39 5.14 29.64 17.62
CA ALA A 39 4.72 30.72 16.74
C ALA A 39 5.44 30.61 15.40
N ALA A 40 4.70 30.46 14.30
CA ALA A 40 5.25 30.33 12.95
C ALA A 40 4.62 31.34 11.99
N HIS A 41 5.38 31.77 10.98
CA HIS A 41 4.82 32.57 9.90
C HIS A 41 3.93 31.71 9.00
N PRO A 42 2.81 32.22 8.43
CA PRO A 42 1.99 31.45 7.51
C PRO A 42 2.78 30.83 6.34
N ASP A 43 3.79 31.54 5.81
CA ASP A 43 4.63 31.02 4.74
C ASP A 43 5.47 29.81 5.17
N GLU A 44 5.94 29.79 6.43
CA GLU A 44 6.68 28.64 6.98
C GLU A 44 5.78 27.41 7.16
N ILE A 45 4.52 27.64 7.53
CA ILE A 45 3.52 26.57 7.64
C ILE A 45 3.21 26.00 6.26
N VAL A 46 3.01 26.86 5.26
CA VAL A 46 2.79 26.42 3.87
C VAL A 46 4.00 25.65 3.34
N ALA A 47 5.21 26.15 3.59
CA ALA A 47 6.45 25.46 3.23
C ALA A 47 6.55 24.07 3.90
N SER A 48 6.21 23.99 5.19
CA SER A 48 6.18 22.72 5.95
C SER A 48 5.16 21.73 5.36
N CYS A 49 3.94 22.17 5.07
CA CYS A 49 2.92 21.33 4.44
C CYS A 49 3.35 20.85 3.05
N GLN A 50 3.98 21.72 2.25
CA GLN A 50 4.49 21.35 0.93
C GLN A 50 5.66 20.36 1.01
N ALA A 51 6.58 20.57 1.95
CA ALA A 51 7.70 19.65 2.21
C ALA A 51 7.20 18.28 2.66
N LEU A 52 6.22 18.25 3.58
CA LEU A 52 5.59 17.00 4.02
C LEU A 52 4.91 16.27 2.86
N ARG A 53 4.17 16.99 2.01
CA ARG A 53 3.53 16.40 0.82
C ARG A 53 4.55 15.81 -0.15
N ALA A 54 5.65 16.54 -0.42
CA ALA A 54 6.72 16.07 -1.28
C ALA A 54 7.39 14.81 -0.70
N HIS A 55 7.61 14.78 0.62
CA HIS A 55 8.18 13.62 1.30
C HIS A 55 7.26 12.39 1.21
N VAL A 56 5.96 12.54 1.46
CA VAL A 56 4.98 11.45 1.34
C VAL A 56 4.91 10.94 -0.09
N ALA A 57 4.90 11.83 -1.09
CA ALA A 57 4.89 11.43 -2.50
C ALA A 57 6.14 10.62 -2.87
N LYS A 58 7.32 11.05 -2.40
CA LYS A 58 8.56 10.31 -2.60
C LYS A 58 8.52 8.93 -1.93
N LEU A 59 8.00 8.86 -0.70
CA LEU A 59 7.88 7.59 0.02
C LEU A 59 6.95 6.60 -0.70
N GLN A 60 5.87 7.09 -1.31
CA GLN A 60 4.98 6.29 -2.14
C GLN A 60 5.68 5.79 -3.40
N GLU A 61 6.39 6.66 -4.12
CA GLU A 61 7.14 6.28 -5.31
C GLU A 61 8.23 5.23 -5.01
N ASP A 62 8.96 5.41 -3.90
CA ASP A 62 9.99 4.46 -3.46
C ASP A 62 9.38 3.09 -3.11
N ALA A 63 8.22 3.07 -2.44
CA ALA A 63 7.51 1.83 -2.11
C ALA A 63 6.96 1.11 -3.36
N ASP A 64 6.36 1.86 -4.30
CA ASP A 64 5.87 1.30 -5.57
C ASP A 64 7.02 0.72 -6.41
N ARG A 65 8.19 1.38 -6.40
CA ARG A 65 9.39 0.87 -7.06
C ARG A 65 9.87 -0.44 -6.42
N GLU A 66 9.99 -0.48 -5.10
CA GLU A 66 10.42 -1.69 -4.38
C GLU A 66 9.46 -2.86 -4.62
N LEU A 67 8.16 -2.60 -4.67
CA LEU A 67 7.16 -3.64 -4.93
C LEU A 67 7.31 -4.21 -6.35
N ARG A 68 7.52 -3.35 -7.36
CA ARG A 68 7.76 -3.80 -8.75
C ARG A 68 9.03 -4.63 -8.86
N GLU A 69 10.13 -4.17 -8.26
CA GLU A 69 11.39 -4.92 -8.25
C GLU A 69 11.26 -6.27 -7.53
N PHE A 70 10.44 -6.34 -6.47
CA PHE A 70 10.15 -7.59 -5.79
C PHE A 70 9.34 -8.56 -6.66
N GLU A 71 8.29 -8.07 -7.32
CA GLU A 71 7.46 -8.85 -8.23
C GLU A 71 8.26 -9.38 -9.43
N GLU A 72 9.14 -8.55 -10.00
CA GLU A 72 10.04 -8.96 -11.10
C GLU A 72 10.98 -10.07 -10.66
N ARG A 73 11.61 -9.96 -9.48
CA ARG A 73 12.46 -11.03 -8.93
C ARG A 73 11.71 -12.33 -8.69
N ILE A 74 10.45 -12.28 -8.26
CA ILE A 74 9.61 -13.48 -8.15
C ILE A 74 9.38 -14.07 -9.54
N ARG A 75 8.95 -13.25 -10.50
CA ARG A 75 8.66 -13.68 -11.87
C ARG A 75 9.88 -14.35 -12.52
N GLU A 76 11.08 -13.78 -12.34
CA GLU A 76 12.33 -14.34 -12.85
C GLU A 76 12.64 -15.70 -12.23
N ARG A 77 12.52 -15.83 -10.90
CA ARG A 77 12.75 -17.11 -10.21
C ARG A 77 11.75 -18.17 -10.65
N GLU A 78 10.45 -17.84 -10.69
CA GLU A 78 9.43 -18.78 -11.15
C GLU A 78 9.65 -19.20 -12.59
N LEU A 79 10.05 -18.28 -13.46
CA LEU A 79 10.31 -18.56 -14.86
C LEU A 79 11.57 -19.42 -15.02
N ALA A 80 12.62 -19.18 -14.22
CA ALA A 80 13.79 -20.06 -14.17
C ALA A 80 13.44 -21.47 -13.66
N GLU A 81 12.60 -21.58 -12.62
CA GLU A 81 12.11 -22.86 -12.12
C GLU A 81 11.24 -23.58 -13.15
N LYS A 82 10.34 -22.88 -13.84
CA LYS A 82 9.52 -23.43 -14.94
C LYS A 82 10.38 -23.94 -16.09
N ARG A 83 11.41 -23.18 -16.49
CA ARG A 83 12.40 -23.62 -17.48
C ARG A 83 13.21 -24.84 -17.03
N ARG A 84 13.50 -24.94 -15.74
CA ARG A 84 14.18 -26.12 -15.16
C ARG A 84 13.27 -27.35 -15.13
N LEU A 85 12.01 -27.18 -14.72
CA LEU A 85 11.05 -28.28 -14.56
C LEU A 85 10.62 -28.87 -15.90
N ALA A 86 10.46 -28.03 -16.93
CA ALA A 86 9.95 -28.46 -18.22
C ALA A 86 10.68 -27.78 -19.39
N PRO A 87 11.96 -28.12 -19.61
CA PRO A 87 12.72 -27.62 -20.74
C PRO A 87 12.00 -27.98 -22.05
N GLY A 88 11.65 -26.97 -22.86
CA GLY A 88 11.01 -27.14 -24.18
C GLY A 88 9.50 -27.33 -24.20
N TRP A 89 8.83 -27.48 -23.05
CA TRP A 89 7.36 -27.65 -22.97
C TRP A 89 6.61 -26.35 -22.68
N LEU A 90 7.20 -25.46 -21.88
CA LEU A 90 6.53 -24.23 -21.41
C LEU A 90 6.73 -23.02 -22.34
N ASP A 91 7.80 -23.04 -23.15
CA ASP A 91 8.19 -21.98 -24.10
C ASP A 91 7.84 -22.34 -25.57
N SER A 92 7.17 -23.47 -25.82
CA SER A 92 6.80 -23.92 -27.16
C SER A 92 5.27 -23.97 -27.31
N ASP A 93 4.72 -23.35 -28.36
CA ASP A 93 3.29 -23.46 -28.76
C ASP A 93 2.88 -24.88 -29.23
N ALA A 94 3.70 -25.90 -28.94
CA ALA A 94 3.48 -27.29 -29.31
C ALA A 94 2.34 -27.88 -28.46
N ARG A 95 1.10 -27.68 -28.91
CA ARG A 95 -0.06 -28.39 -28.38
C ARG A 95 0.09 -29.88 -28.68
N MET A 96 0.12 -30.71 -27.65
CA MET A 96 0.00 -32.16 -27.82
C MET A 96 -1.27 -32.49 -28.59
N LEU A 97 -1.14 -33.27 -29.66
CA LEU A 97 -2.29 -33.87 -30.31
C LEU A 97 -2.93 -34.85 -29.32
N GLN A 98 -4.16 -34.55 -28.91
CA GLN A 98 -4.97 -35.54 -28.22
C GLN A 98 -5.47 -36.55 -29.27
N PRO A 99 -5.37 -37.85 -29.00
CA PRO A 99 -5.98 -38.85 -29.88
C PRO A 99 -7.49 -38.62 -29.91
N GLU A 100 -8.07 -38.68 -31.11
CA GLU A 100 -9.52 -38.65 -31.28
C GLU A 100 -10.12 -39.78 -30.45
N LYS A 101 -11.09 -39.47 -29.57
CA LYS A 101 -11.86 -40.49 -28.87
C LYS A 101 -12.66 -41.25 -29.92
N GLY A 102 -12.09 -42.34 -30.42
CA GLY A 102 -12.82 -43.35 -31.15
C GLY A 102 -14.02 -43.80 -30.32
N GLU A 103 -15.16 -43.99 -30.97
CA GLU A 103 -16.37 -44.52 -30.37
C GLU A 103 -16.07 -45.76 -29.50
N PRO A 104 -16.81 -45.98 -28.40
CA PRO A 104 -16.50 -47.03 -27.46
C PRO A 104 -16.85 -48.40 -28.06
N THR A 105 -15.90 -49.03 -28.74
CA THR A 105 -15.89 -50.49 -28.83
C THR A 105 -15.52 -51.03 -27.45
N ALA A 106 -16.50 -51.63 -26.80
CA ALA A 106 -16.40 -52.25 -25.50
C ALA A 106 -15.16 -53.16 -25.39
N GLY A 107 -14.24 -52.80 -24.50
CA GLY A 107 -13.16 -53.68 -24.09
C GLY A 107 -11.88 -52.92 -23.72
N GLN A 108 -11.54 -53.01 -22.43
CA GLN A 108 -10.25 -52.71 -21.80
C GLN A 108 -10.05 -51.30 -21.22
N ALA A 109 -10.12 -51.32 -19.88
CA ALA A 109 -9.69 -50.35 -18.90
C ALA A 109 -8.38 -49.62 -19.27
N GLY A 110 -8.49 -48.30 -19.45
CA GLY A 110 -7.38 -47.35 -19.32
C GLY A 110 -7.60 -46.52 -18.06
N THR A 111 -6.94 -46.92 -16.97
CA THR A 111 -6.88 -46.20 -15.70
C THR A 111 -6.15 -44.87 -15.89
N ASN A 112 -6.86 -43.76 -15.68
CA ASN A 112 -6.25 -42.44 -15.49
C ASN A 112 -5.46 -42.44 -14.16
N PRO A 113 -4.13 -42.30 -14.15
CA PRO A 113 -3.36 -42.36 -12.91
C PRO A 113 -3.59 -41.16 -11.98
N ALA A 114 -4.14 -40.04 -12.48
CA ALA A 114 -4.35 -38.82 -11.69
C ALA A 114 -5.58 -38.85 -10.77
N MET A 115 -6.57 -39.72 -11.01
CA MET A 115 -7.72 -39.88 -10.09
C MET A 115 -7.45 -40.87 -8.96
N ASP A 116 -6.42 -41.71 -9.09
CA ASP A 116 -6.14 -42.80 -8.15
C ASP A 116 -5.15 -42.38 -7.04
N GLU A 117 -4.31 -41.38 -7.27
CA GLU A 117 -3.35 -40.91 -6.25
C GLU A 117 -4.04 -40.35 -5.00
N GLY A 118 -5.10 -39.56 -5.16
CA GLY A 118 -5.86 -39.02 -4.02
C GLY A 118 -6.54 -40.11 -3.20
N ALA A 119 -7.13 -41.11 -3.86
CA ALA A 119 -7.77 -42.25 -3.20
C ALA A 119 -6.75 -43.19 -2.54
N ALA A 120 -5.57 -43.35 -3.13
CA ALA A 120 -4.47 -44.14 -2.58
C ALA A 120 -3.90 -43.50 -1.31
N LEU A 121 -3.73 -42.17 -1.30
CA LEU A 121 -3.30 -41.42 -0.11
C LEU A 121 -4.33 -41.50 1.01
N ASP A 122 -5.62 -41.37 0.70
CA ASP A 122 -6.69 -41.45 1.71
C ASP A 122 -6.79 -42.86 2.33
N ARG A 123 -6.53 -43.91 1.54
CA ARG A 123 -6.42 -45.29 2.05
C ARG A 123 -5.18 -45.52 2.92
N ALA A 124 -4.04 -44.90 2.56
CA ALA A 124 -2.78 -45.08 3.29
C ALA A 124 -2.73 -44.30 4.61
N PHE A 125 -3.37 -43.12 4.67
CA PHE A 125 -3.26 -42.20 5.81
C PHE A 125 -4.57 -42.01 6.59
N GLY A 126 -5.74 -42.28 6.00
CA GLY A 126 -7.05 -42.05 6.64
C GLY A 126 -7.38 -42.96 7.84
N GLY A 127 -6.56 -43.97 8.12
CA GLY A 127 -6.70 -44.87 9.28
C GLY A 127 -5.84 -44.52 10.50
N MET A 128 -4.96 -43.51 10.41
CA MET A 128 -4.09 -43.14 11.54
C MET A 128 -4.84 -42.27 12.55
N ASN A 129 -5.60 -42.91 13.45
CA ASN A 129 -5.99 -42.29 14.71
C ASN A 129 -4.72 -42.03 15.54
N LEU A 130 -4.24 -40.78 15.53
CA LEU A 130 -3.29 -40.31 16.56
C LEU A 130 -4.00 -40.40 17.92
N LYS A 131 -3.51 -41.30 18.77
CA LYS A 131 -3.85 -41.36 20.20
C LYS A 131 -3.03 -40.35 20.97
#